data_AF-S2IVP5-F1
#
_entry.id   AF-S2IVP5-F1
#
_cell.length_a   1.000
_cell.length_b   1.000
_cell.length_c   1.000
_cell.angle_alpha   90.00
_cell.angle_beta   90.00
_cell.angle_gamma   90.00
#
_symmetry.space_group_name_H-M   'P 1'
#
loop_
_entity.id
_entity.type
_entity.pdbx_description
1 polymer ?
#
loop_
_entity_poly.entity_id
_entity_poly.type
_entity_poly.pdbx_seq_one_letter_code
_entity_poly.pdbx_strand_id
1 'polypeptide(L)'
;MVSTGRNLNNQTASAEPEIVNSGRIAKKRRSNGPQKRLSTHIKNIIVDKCLRKESMKKAEVARMFGVSWQTVDDIVEKYVRDGTVEPKKQRGCRQKNIRIHQEHSQFIQDILDEGCTVTVGFMRGKLFEQFPQLQEQGLDPSTLYKHIVKHIGFTLKRT
;
A
#
# COMPACT_ATOMS: atom_id res chain seq x y z
N MET A 1 9.91 64.58 -49.51
CA MET A 1 10.70 64.85 -48.29
C MET A 1 10.54 63.64 -47.37
N VAL A 2 11.51 62.72 -47.40
CA VAL A 2 12.52 62.43 -46.35
C VAL A 2 11.97 61.63 -45.17
N SER A 3 12.59 60.46 -45.02
CA SER A 3 12.52 59.42 -43.98
C SER A 3 12.45 59.92 -42.53
N THR A 4 12.02 59.05 -41.61
CA THR A 4 12.92 58.39 -40.62
C THR A 4 12.08 57.68 -39.55
N GLY A 5 12.33 56.39 -39.35
CA GLY A 5 11.75 55.60 -38.27
C GLY A 5 12.35 55.93 -36.90
N ARG A 6 11.70 55.49 -35.81
CA ARG A 6 12.33 55.42 -34.48
C ARG A 6 11.92 54.14 -33.74
N ASN A 7 12.96 53.36 -33.47
CA ASN A 7 13.10 52.34 -32.45
C ASN A 7 12.97 52.98 -31.05
N LEU A 8 12.38 52.27 -30.08
CA LEU A 8 12.61 52.51 -28.65
C LEU A 8 12.67 51.19 -27.88
N ASN A 9 13.91 50.83 -27.62
CA ASN A 9 14.43 49.85 -26.70
C ASN A 9 14.19 50.21 -25.20
N ASN A 10 14.05 49.15 -24.38
CA ASN A 10 14.72 48.90 -23.09
C ASN A 10 14.31 49.57 -21.75
N GLN A 11 13.86 48.70 -20.83
CA GLN A 11 14.44 48.36 -19.50
C GLN A 11 14.45 49.34 -18.29
N THR A 12 13.74 48.89 -17.22
CA THR A 12 14.16 48.74 -15.79
C THR A 12 14.10 49.91 -14.79
N ALA A 13 13.28 49.75 -13.73
CA ALA A 13 13.51 49.98 -12.27
C ALA A 13 12.15 50.16 -11.55
N SER A 14 11.65 49.21 -10.73
CA SER A 14 11.93 48.94 -9.30
C SER A 14 11.00 49.67 -8.32
N ALA A 15 10.45 48.90 -7.35
CA ALA A 15 9.62 49.24 -6.18
C ALA A 15 8.13 49.56 -6.47
N GLU A 16 7.09 48.95 -5.90
CA GLU A 16 6.89 47.92 -4.85
C GLU A 16 5.60 47.13 -5.20
N PRO A 17 5.45 45.84 -4.86
CA PRO A 17 4.13 45.23 -4.75
C PRO A 17 3.65 45.24 -3.29
N GLU A 18 2.59 46.01 -3.00
CA GLU A 18 1.79 45.84 -1.80
C GLU A 18 1.25 44.41 -1.75
N ILE A 19 1.76 43.65 -0.78
CA ILE A 19 1.29 42.30 -0.48
C ILE A 19 -0.07 42.44 0.20
N VAL A 20 -1.15 42.45 -0.60
CA VAL A 20 -2.49 42.14 -0.10
C VAL A 20 -2.49 40.68 0.34
N ASN A 21 -2.27 40.51 1.64
CA ASN A 21 -2.23 39.24 2.33
C ASN A 21 -3.66 38.70 2.46
N SER A 22 -4.24 38.23 1.35
CA SER A 22 -5.50 37.50 1.36
C SER A 22 -5.22 36.07 1.79
N GLY A 23 -5.06 35.88 3.10
CA GLY A 23 -4.97 34.58 3.74
C GLY A 23 -6.26 33.80 3.49
N ARG A 24 -6.34 33.11 2.35
CA ARG A 24 -7.29 32.01 2.17
C ARG A 24 -6.89 30.93 3.16
N ILE A 25 -7.49 30.96 4.33
CA ILE A 25 -7.47 29.88 5.30
C ILE A 25 -8.01 28.66 4.56
N ALA A 26 -7.10 27.82 4.06
CA ALA A 26 -7.44 26.54 3.50
C ALA A 26 -8.12 25.76 4.64
N LYS A 27 -9.46 25.63 4.57
CA LYS A 27 -10.23 24.77 5.46
C LYS A 27 -9.60 23.39 5.41
N LYS A 28 -8.81 23.06 6.43
CA LYS A 28 -8.20 21.76 6.62
C LYS A 28 -9.33 20.74 6.59
N ARG A 29 -9.39 19.94 5.52
CA ARG A 29 -10.37 18.84 5.40
C ARG A 29 -10.14 17.96 6.63
N ARG A 30 -11.15 17.88 7.50
CA ARG A 30 -11.14 16.92 8.62
C ARG A 30 -10.90 15.55 7.99
N SER A 31 -9.87 14.83 8.44
CA SER A 31 -9.69 13.46 7.98
C SER A 31 -10.92 12.69 8.42
N ASN A 32 -11.72 12.26 7.45
CA ASN A 32 -12.77 11.30 7.73
C ASN A 32 -12.08 10.10 8.36
N GLY A 33 -12.47 9.74 9.59
CA GLY A 33 -12.01 8.51 10.23
C GLY A 33 -12.26 7.29 9.34
N PRO A 34 -11.85 6.08 9.73
CA PRO A 34 -11.93 4.88 8.89
C PRO A 34 -13.29 4.81 8.20
N GLN A 35 -13.26 4.98 6.86
CA GLN A 35 -14.44 5.16 6.05
C GLN A 35 -15.32 3.93 6.24
N LYS A 36 -16.47 4.10 6.91
CA LYS A 36 -17.37 2.99 7.26
C LYS A 36 -17.80 2.34 5.94
N ARG A 37 -17.23 1.17 5.63
CA ARG A 37 -17.48 0.49 4.36
C ARG A 37 -18.97 0.14 4.30
N LEU A 38 -19.64 0.51 3.20
CA LEU A 38 -21.02 0.11 2.97
C LEU A 38 -21.12 -1.43 3.03
N SER A 39 -22.11 -1.92 3.75
CA SER A 39 -22.39 -3.36 3.81
C SER A 39 -22.78 -3.87 2.42
N THR A 40 -22.48 -5.14 2.14
CA THR A 40 -22.83 -5.78 0.86
C THR A 40 -24.33 -5.69 0.59
N HIS A 41 -25.15 -5.86 1.63
CA HIS A 41 -26.61 -5.77 1.51
C HIS A 41 -27.07 -4.42 0.93
N ILE A 42 -26.54 -3.31 1.44
CA ILE A 42 -26.88 -1.97 0.92
C ILE A 42 -26.42 -1.81 -0.53
N LYS A 43 -25.25 -2.34 -0.91
CA LYS A 43 -24.77 -2.29 -2.30
C LYS A 43 -25.67 -3.06 -3.25
N ASN A 44 -26.20 -4.21 -2.83
CA ASN A 44 -27.16 -4.98 -3.63
C ASN A 44 -28.46 -4.21 -3.85
N ILE A 45 -28.98 -3.54 -2.81
CA ILE A 45 -30.20 -2.71 -2.95
C ILE A 45 -29.94 -1.54 -3.93
N ILE A 46 -28.76 -0.91 -3.87
CA ILE A 46 -28.36 0.14 -4.81
C ILE A 46 -28.37 -0.38 -6.25
N VAL A 47 -27.80 -1.56 -6.50
CA VAL A 47 -27.80 -2.19 -7.84
C VAL A 47 -29.22 -2.50 -8.29
N ASP A 48 -30.05 -3.09 -7.44
CA ASP A 48 -31.44 -3.43 -7.77
C ASP A 48 -32.26 -2.19 -8.15
N LYS A 49 -32.12 -1.09 -7.40
CA LYS A 49 -32.82 0.17 -7.67
C LYS A 49 -32.32 0.88 -8.93
N CYS A 50 -31.02 0.82 -9.22
CA CYS A 50 -30.44 1.46 -10.40
C CYS A 50 -30.65 0.67 -11.70
N LEU A 51 -30.59 -0.68 -11.66
CA LEU A 51 -30.51 -1.50 -12.88
C LEU A 51 -31.68 -2.46 -13.10
N ARG A 52 -32.40 -2.89 -12.05
CA ARG A 52 -33.34 -4.01 -12.16
C ARG A 52 -34.81 -3.63 -12.00
N LYS A 53 -35.17 -2.99 -10.88
CA LYS A 53 -36.58 -2.88 -10.45
C LYS A 53 -37.22 -1.52 -10.70
N GLU A 54 -36.48 -0.44 -10.51
CA GLU A 54 -37.07 0.92 -10.44
C GLU A 54 -36.41 1.90 -11.43
N SER A 55 -35.32 1.49 -12.11
CA SER A 55 -34.53 2.33 -13.03
C SER A 55 -34.29 3.75 -12.49
N MET A 56 -34.06 3.88 -11.18
CA MET A 56 -33.88 5.17 -10.53
C MET A 56 -32.57 5.82 -10.99
N LYS A 57 -32.58 7.15 -11.08
CA LYS A 57 -31.36 7.91 -11.37
C LYS A 57 -30.38 7.72 -10.22
N LYS A 58 -29.10 7.47 -10.54
CA LYS A 58 -28.00 7.31 -9.56
C LYS A 58 -27.97 8.43 -8.49
N ALA A 59 -28.29 9.66 -8.87
CA ALA A 59 -28.36 10.81 -7.95
C ALA A 59 -29.48 10.70 -6.91
N GLU A 60 -30.61 10.11 -7.27
CA GLU A 60 -31.73 9.88 -6.36
C GLU A 60 -31.40 8.76 -5.38
N VAL A 61 -30.81 7.67 -5.87
CA VAL A 61 -30.31 6.58 -5.04
C VAL A 61 -29.23 7.07 -4.07
N ALA A 62 -28.31 7.93 -4.53
CA ALA A 62 -27.29 8.54 -3.68
C ALA A 62 -27.89 9.32 -2.51
N ARG A 63 -28.93 10.14 -2.79
CA ARG A 63 -29.68 10.87 -1.75
C ARG A 63 -30.40 9.93 -0.78
N MET A 64 -31.03 8.88 -1.29
CA MET A 64 -31.79 7.90 -0.50
C MET A 64 -30.92 7.17 0.53
N PHE A 65 -29.70 6.80 0.15
CA PHE A 65 -28.76 6.07 1.03
C PHE A 65 -27.76 6.98 1.77
N GLY A 66 -27.83 8.30 1.57
CA GLY A 66 -26.91 9.26 2.19
C GLY A 66 -25.44 9.05 1.76
N VAL A 67 -25.23 8.57 0.54
CA VAL A 67 -23.90 8.27 -0.02
C VAL A 67 -23.56 9.25 -1.14
N SER A 68 -22.28 9.38 -1.47
CA SER A 68 -21.88 10.22 -2.60
C SER A 68 -22.34 9.60 -3.92
N TRP A 69 -22.62 10.44 -4.91
CA TRP A 69 -22.95 9.98 -6.27
C TRP A 69 -21.86 9.06 -6.83
N GLN A 70 -20.59 9.42 -6.61
CA GLN A 70 -19.44 8.61 -7.03
C GLN A 70 -19.48 7.19 -6.44
N THR A 71 -19.87 7.06 -5.16
CA THR A 71 -19.98 5.75 -4.51
C THR A 71 -21.05 4.88 -5.18
N VAL A 72 -22.19 5.46 -5.56
CA VAL A 72 -23.23 4.75 -6.31
C VAL A 72 -22.72 4.35 -7.69
N ASP A 73 -22.04 5.27 -8.36
CA ASP A 73 -21.46 5.04 -9.68
C ASP A 73 -20.45 3.88 -9.66
N ASP A 74 -19.49 3.92 -8.74
CA ASP A 74 -18.46 2.88 -8.56
C ASP A 74 -19.09 1.50 -8.26
N ILE A 75 -20.15 1.46 -7.44
CA ILE A 75 -20.85 0.20 -7.12
C ILE A 75 -21.53 -0.37 -8.36
N VAL A 76 -22.25 0.47 -9.10
CA VAL A 76 -22.98 0.06 -10.30
C VAL A 76 -22.01 -0.37 -11.39
N GLU A 77 -20.96 0.40 -11.64
CA GLU A 77 -19.95 0.08 -12.64
C GLU A 77 -19.22 -1.22 -12.31
N LYS A 78 -18.82 -1.40 -11.04
CA LYS A 78 -18.23 -2.65 -10.58
C LYS A 78 -19.17 -3.83 -10.77
N TYR A 79 -20.46 -3.66 -10.49
CA TYR A 79 -21.44 -4.72 -10.71
C TYR A 79 -21.60 -5.07 -12.19
N VAL A 80 -21.63 -4.07 -13.08
CA VAL A 80 -21.67 -4.29 -14.54
C VAL A 80 -20.41 -5.03 -15.02
N ARG A 81 -19.25 -4.72 -14.43
CA ARG A 81 -17.96 -5.30 -14.82
C ARG A 81 -17.73 -6.71 -14.28
N ASP A 82 -17.94 -6.91 -12.98
CA ASP A 82 -17.55 -8.13 -12.26
C ASP A 82 -18.77 -9.04 -11.95
N GLY A 83 -20.01 -8.58 -12.20
CA GLY A 83 -21.25 -9.28 -11.85
C GLY A 83 -21.55 -9.35 -10.35
N THR A 84 -20.73 -8.71 -9.50
CA THR A 84 -20.84 -8.78 -8.04
C THR A 84 -20.44 -7.48 -7.35
N VAL A 85 -21.11 -7.16 -6.25
CA VAL A 85 -20.76 -6.04 -5.37
C VAL A 85 -19.76 -6.44 -4.27
N GLU A 86 -19.49 -7.74 -4.10
CA GLU A 86 -18.65 -8.27 -3.02
C GLU A 86 -17.23 -7.69 -3.08
N PRO A 87 -16.65 -7.25 -1.96
CA PRO A 87 -15.29 -6.75 -1.97
C PRO A 87 -14.34 -7.85 -2.44
N LYS A 88 -13.42 -7.49 -3.34
CA LYS A 88 -12.35 -8.41 -3.72
C LYS A 88 -11.58 -8.79 -2.46
N LYS A 89 -11.27 -10.08 -2.30
CA LYS A 89 -10.45 -10.57 -1.19
C LYS A 89 -9.18 -9.71 -1.18
N GLN A 90 -8.99 -8.94 -0.11
CA GLN A 90 -7.80 -8.13 0.08
C GLN A 90 -6.64 -9.09 0.28
N ARG A 91 -5.94 -9.43 -0.81
CA ARG A 91 -4.72 -10.22 -0.71
C ARG A 91 -3.71 -9.35 0.03
N GLY A 92 -3.28 -9.81 1.20
CA GLY A 92 -2.19 -9.17 1.93
C GLY A 92 -0.95 -9.07 1.06
N CYS A 93 -0.06 -8.13 1.39
CA CYS A 93 1.26 -8.07 0.77
C CYS A 93 1.95 -9.41 1.01
N ARG A 94 2.29 -10.15 -0.05
CA ARG A 94 3.13 -11.34 0.07
C ARG A 94 4.51 -10.86 0.48
N GLN A 95 4.87 -11.06 1.75
CA GLN A 95 6.27 -10.92 2.18
C GLN A 95 7.12 -11.84 1.29
N LYS A 96 8.14 -11.27 0.64
CA LYS A 96 9.13 -12.05 -0.09
C LYS A 96 9.90 -12.86 0.94
N ASN A 97 9.50 -14.10 1.16
CA ASN A 97 10.25 -15.01 2.03
C ASN A 97 11.57 -15.33 1.32
N ILE A 98 12.68 -15.06 1.99
CA ILE A 98 14.01 -15.46 1.56
C ILE A 98 14.04 -16.98 1.49
N ARG A 99 14.50 -17.53 0.36
CA ARG A 99 14.53 -18.97 0.15
C ARG A 99 15.79 -19.53 0.81
N ILE A 100 15.62 -20.21 1.94
CA ILE A 100 16.69 -21.01 2.52
C ILE A 100 16.70 -22.33 1.74
N HIS A 101 17.76 -22.55 0.98
CA HIS A 101 17.95 -23.75 0.17
C HIS A 101 18.40 -24.95 1.04
N GLN A 102 18.40 -26.14 0.45
CA GLN A 102 18.79 -27.37 1.14
C GLN A 102 20.24 -27.31 1.64
N GLU A 103 21.15 -26.73 0.87
CA GLU A 103 22.56 -26.55 1.22
C GLU A 103 22.74 -25.70 2.50
N HIS A 104 21.99 -24.60 2.62
CA HIS A 104 21.98 -23.76 3.81
C HIS A 104 21.42 -24.53 5.01
N SER A 105 20.40 -25.36 4.77
CA SER A 105 19.75 -26.16 5.83
C SER A 105 20.70 -27.20 6.39
N GLN A 106 21.46 -27.88 5.53
CA GLN A 106 22.47 -28.85 5.94
C GLN A 106 23.57 -28.17 6.76
N PHE A 107 24.08 -27.04 6.30
CA PHE A 107 25.10 -26.30 7.04
C PHE A 107 24.61 -25.80 8.42
N ILE A 108 23.35 -25.39 8.53
CA ILE A 108 22.76 -25.02 9.83
C ILE A 108 22.66 -26.26 10.74
N GLN A 109 22.30 -27.42 10.18
CA GLN A 109 22.24 -28.66 10.92
C GLN A 109 23.62 -29.07 11.43
N ASP A 110 24.66 -28.99 10.60
CA ASP A 110 26.03 -29.33 10.99
C ASP A 110 26.50 -28.44 12.16
N ILE A 111 26.20 -27.13 12.14
CA ILE A 111 26.52 -26.23 13.27
C ILE A 111 25.76 -26.62 14.55
N LEU A 112 24.50 -27.03 14.42
CA LEU A 112 23.68 -27.42 15.57
C LEU A 112 24.12 -28.78 16.15
N ASP A 113 24.57 -29.70 15.29
CA ASP A 113 25.11 -31.00 15.67
C ASP A 113 26.50 -30.86 16.34
N GLU A 114 27.32 -29.90 15.91
CA GLU A 114 28.58 -29.54 16.58
C GLU A 114 28.35 -28.87 17.96
N GLY A 115 27.24 -28.14 18.13
CA GLY A 115 26.94 -27.44 19.38
C GLY A 115 25.53 -26.90 19.47
N CYS A 116 24.70 -27.51 20.33
CA CYS A 116 23.31 -27.10 20.55
C CYS A 116 23.13 -25.78 21.33
N THR A 117 24.21 -25.20 21.84
CA THR A 117 24.20 -23.93 22.61
C THR A 117 24.41 -22.70 21.74
N VAL A 118 24.59 -22.87 20.43
CA VAL A 118 24.88 -21.79 19.51
C VAL A 118 23.64 -20.89 19.31
N THR A 119 23.86 -19.57 19.38
CA THR A 119 22.78 -18.59 19.19
C THR A 119 22.42 -18.42 17.71
N VAL A 120 21.16 -18.05 17.43
CA VAL A 120 20.68 -17.76 16.06
C VAL A 120 21.51 -16.65 15.39
N GLY A 121 21.97 -15.66 16.16
CA GLY A 121 22.84 -14.59 15.66
C GLY A 121 24.21 -15.11 15.20
N PHE A 122 24.82 -16.02 15.98
CA PHE A 122 26.08 -16.63 15.62
C PHE A 122 25.95 -17.53 14.39
N MET A 123 24.91 -18.37 14.33
CA MET A 123 24.63 -19.19 13.15
C MET A 123 24.46 -18.33 11.91
N ARG A 124 23.72 -17.21 12.02
CA ARG A 124 23.55 -16.25 10.93
C ARG A 124 24.87 -15.65 10.46
N GLY A 125 25.78 -15.33 11.38
CA GLY A 125 27.13 -14.84 11.04
C GLY A 125 27.91 -15.86 10.21
N LYS A 126 28.03 -17.10 10.69
CA LYS A 126 28.68 -18.19 9.94
C LYS A 126 28.00 -18.45 8.59
N LEU A 127 26.67 -18.34 8.53
CA LEU A 127 25.91 -18.49 7.30
C LEU A 127 26.27 -17.42 6.27
N PHE A 128 26.53 -16.19 6.70
CA PHE A 128 26.92 -15.10 5.80
C PHE A 128 28.38 -15.20 5.34
N GLU A 129 29.27 -15.72 6.19
CA GLU A 129 30.65 -16.01 5.80
C GLU A 129 30.73 -17.04 4.67
N GLN A 130 29.92 -18.11 4.75
CA GLN A 130 29.88 -19.17 3.74
C GLN A 130 28.98 -18.83 2.53
N PHE A 131 27.87 -18.12 2.77
CA PHE A 131 26.86 -17.78 1.76
C PHE A 131 26.57 -16.27 1.76
N PRO A 132 27.44 -15.43 1.15
CA PRO A 132 27.26 -13.97 1.13
C PRO A 132 25.97 -13.54 0.42
N GLN A 133 25.44 -14.37 -0.48
CA GLN A 133 24.17 -14.15 -1.17
C GLN A 133 22.98 -13.99 -0.20
N LEU A 134 23.02 -14.64 0.97
CA LEU A 134 21.97 -14.53 1.98
C LEU A 134 22.05 -13.20 2.76
N GLN A 135 23.24 -12.60 2.83
CA GLN A 135 23.44 -11.28 3.41
C GLN A 135 22.83 -10.21 2.49
N GLU A 136 23.07 -10.31 1.18
CA GLU A 136 22.47 -9.42 0.18
C GLU A 136 20.94 -9.51 0.15
N GLN A 137 20.41 -10.72 0.34
CA GLN A 137 18.96 -10.94 0.44
C GLN A 137 18.37 -10.47 1.78
N GLY A 138 19.21 -10.11 2.76
CA GLY A 138 18.78 -9.57 4.04
C GLY A 138 18.11 -10.62 4.94
N LEU A 139 18.71 -11.82 5.08
CA LEU A 139 18.14 -12.88 5.91
C LEU A 139 17.89 -12.41 7.34
N ASP A 140 16.64 -12.30 7.75
CA ASP A 140 16.25 -11.90 9.11
C ASP A 140 16.47 -13.04 10.12
N PRO A 141 16.98 -12.78 11.34
CA PRO A 141 17.14 -13.80 12.38
C PRO A 141 15.85 -14.58 12.69
N SER A 142 14.68 -13.94 12.59
CA SER A 142 13.40 -14.60 12.82
C SER A 142 13.07 -15.59 11.71
N THR A 143 13.50 -15.31 10.47
CA THR A 143 13.33 -16.23 9.32
C THR A 143 14.20 -17.46 9.51
N LEU A 144 15.45 -17.27 9.94
CA LEU A 144 16.35 -18.37 10.26
C LEU A 144 15.80 -19.24 11.41
N TYR A 145 15.33 -18.62 12.48
CA TYR A 145 14.70 -19.33 13.61
C TYR A 145 13.47 -20.14 13.16
N LYS A 146 12.57 -19.53 12.37
CA LYS A 146 11.39 -20.24 11.83
C LYS A 146 11.79 -21.45 10.98
N HIS A 147 12.87 -21.32 10.22
CA HIS A 147 13.37 -22.42 9.39
C HIS A 147 13.90 -23.58 10.24
N ILE A 148 14.71 -23.28 11.25
CA ILE A 148 15.24 -24.28 12.19
C ILE A 148 14.09 -25.04 12.86
N VAL A 149 13.10 -24.33 13.38
CA VAL A 149 11.96 -24.98 14.06
C VAL A 149 11.13 -25.82 13.10
N LYS A 150 10.90 -25.35 11.86
CA LYS A 150 10.02 -26.03 10.90
C LYS A 150 10.66 -27.21 10.18
N HIS A 151 11.93 -27.08 9.81
CA HIS A 151 12.58 -28.00 8.88
C HIS A 151 13.65 -28.87 9.55
N ILE A 152 14.27 -28.38 10.63
CA ILE A 152 15.29 -29.13 11.39
C ILE A 152 14.67 -29.77 12.64
N GLY A 153 13.58 -29.19 13.17
CA GLY A 153 12.86 -29.75 14.32
C GLY A 153 13.50 -29.42 15.67
N PHE A 154 14.42 -28.45 15.73
CA PHE A 154 15.05 -28.01 16.97
C PHE A 154 14.08 -27.14 17.78
N THR A 155 13.51 -27.68 18.86
CA THR A 155 12.72 -26.90 19.82
C THR A 155 13.62 -26.39 20.94
N LEU A 156 14.08 -25.14 20.84
CA LEU A 156 14.74 -24.46 21.97
C LEU A 156 13.72 -24.23 23.08
N LYS A 157 13.91 -24.86 24.25
CA LYS A 157 13.16 -24.50 25.45
C LYS A 157 13.50 -23.06 25.83
N ARG A 158 12.50 -22.21 26.01
CA ARG A 158 12.67 -20.92 26.68
C ARG A 158 12.97 -21.23 28.16
N THR A 159 14.20 -21.02 28.58
CA THR A 159 14.56 -20.79 29.98
C THR A 159 14.24 -19.37 30.38
#